data_AF-A0A7C7L139-F1
#
_entry.id   AF-A0A7C7L139-F1
#
_cell.length_a   1.000
_cell.length_b   1.000
_cell.length_c   1.000
_cell.angle_alpha   90.00
_cell.angle_beta   90.00
_cell.angle_gamma   90.00
#
_symmetry.space_group_name_H-M   'P 1'
#
loop_
_entity.id
_entity.type
_entity.pdbx_description
1 polymer ?
#
loop_
_entity_poly.entity_id
_entity_poly.type
_entity_poly.pdbx_seq_one_letter_code
_entity_poly.pdbx_strand_id
1 'polypeptide(L)'
;IQAVTARIEGDPGVSRMDAAPMLRGVITKINDQPAREVAGDHWVLNGDRGLTYSEELPARTTLVEGEWWAADYAGPALISFGAEEAEEMGLELGDTLAINILGRDITGTIASFREVDFSRAGMGFVLSMNPAALRGAPHSFIATIYADQKAEAAILRDLSAAHSNITVISVRNAIDRVTGIMGQIAAAITYGALATLVTGFVVLIGAAAAGERARSYEAALLKTLGAPRGLVLANFALRSAILGAAAGIMAVAAGGLAGWAVTTFVMEQDFKFEPVSAIAIVTGGVLVTLLAGLAFAWRPLAMRPAQVLRARE
;
A
#
# COMPACT_ATOMS: atom_id res chain seq x y z
N ILE A 1 6.96 27.50 -18.05
CA ILE A 1 6.66 27.37 -16.61
C ILE A 1 5.92 28.57 -16.04
N GLN A 2 6.38 29.82 -16.27
CA GLN A 2 5.72 31.04 -15.75
C GLN A 2 4.21 31.12 -16.00
N ALA A 3 3.75 30.76 -17.21
CA ALA A 3 2.32 30.75 -17.53
C ALA A 3 1.51 29.70 -16.73
N VAL A 4 2.12 28.56 -16.41
CA VAL A 4 1.51 27.54 -15.54
C VAL A 4 1.38 28.11 -14.13
N THR A 5 2.47 28.65 -13.59
CA THR A 5 2.50 29.31 -12.27
C THR A 5 1.42 30.38 -12.17
N ALA A 6 1.35 31.30 -13.12
CA ALA A 6 0.38 32.39 -13.13
C ALA A 6 -1.08 31.92 -13.16
N ARG A 7 -1.37 30.76 -13.79
CA ARG A 7 -2.73 30.21 -13.83
C ARG A 7 -3.12 29.58 -12.50
N ILE A 8 -2.20 28.91 -11.81
CA ILE A 8 -2.51 28.17 -10.58
C ILE A 8 -2.37 29.01 -9.32
N GLU A 9 -1.58 30.09 -9.38
CA GLU A 9 -1.32 30.98 -8.26
C GLU A 9 -2.62 31.67 -7.85
N GLY A 10 -3.09 31.36 -6.63
CA GLY A 10 -4.37 31.86 -6.12
C GLY A 10 -5.60 31.02 -6.45
N ASP A 11 -5.47 29.88 -7.14
CA ASP A 11 -6.58 28.94 -7.34
C ASP A 11 -6.87 28.19 -6.02
N PRO A 12 -8.06 28.35 -5.41
CA PRO A 12 -8.37 27.74 -4.12
C PRO A 12 -8.43 26.21 -4.17
N GLY A 13 -8.57 25.65 -5.37
CA GLY A 13 -8.57 24.19 -5.59
C GLY A 13 -7.17 23.62 -5.78
N VAL A 14 -6.11 24.43 -5.78
CA VAL A 14 -4.72 23.97 -5.89
C VAL A 14 -4.06 24.05 -4.51
N SER A 15 -3.62 22.90 -4.01
CA SER A 15 -2.94 22.78 -2.72
C SER A 15 -1.43 22.99 -2.83
N ARG A 16 -0.83 22.58 -3.97
CA ARG A 16 0.62 22.64 -4.20
C ARG A 16 0.92 22.55 -5.70
N MET A 17 2.03 23.16 -6.11
CA MET A 17 2.73 22.80 -7.35
C MET A 17 4.21 22.63 -7.06
N ASP A 18 4.79 21.60 -7.65
CA ASP A 18 6.24 21.43 -7.73
C ASP A 18 6.66 21.50 -9.20
N ALA A 19 7.78 22.15 -9.49
CA ALA A 19 8.32 22.23 -10.84
C ALA A 19 9.84 22.09 -10.85
N ALA A 20 10.37 21.46 -11.89
CA ALA A 20 11.80 21.29 -12.09
C ALA A 20 12.15 21.32 -13.59
N PRO A 21 13.35 21.81 -13.95
CA PRO A 21 13.88 21.58 -15.28
C PRO A 21 14.14 20.08 -15.47
N MET A 22 13.78 19.56 -16.63
CA MET A 22 13.96 18.15 -16.96
C MET A 22 14.72 18.02 -18.27
N LEU A 23 15.76 17.21 -18.21
CA LEU A 23 16.49 16.71 -19.36
C LEU A 23 16.41 15.19 -19.40
N ARG A 24 16.77 14.62 -20.54
CA ARG A 24 16.94 13.18 -20.70
C ARG A 24 18.39 12.90 -21.04
N GLY A 25 18.95 11.88 -20.39
CA GLY A 25 20.29 11.42 -20.69
C GLY A 25 20.48 9.96 -20.35
N VAL A 26 21.54 9.38 -20.90
CA VAL A 26 21.93 7.98 -20.67
C VAL A 26 23.30 7.96 -20.02
N ILE A 27 23.47 7.22 -18.94
CA ILE A 27 24.79 6.99 -18.34
C ILE A 27 25.56 6.04 -19.26
N THR A 28 26.63 6.54 -19.87
CA THR A 28 27.44 5.79 -20.84
C THR A 28 28.66 5.16 -20.19
N LYS A 29 29.27 5.85 -19.21
CA LYS A 29 30.45 5.36 -18.48
C LYS A 29 30.37 5.63 -16.99
N ILE A 30 30.99 4.74 -16.23
CA ILE A 30 31.26 4.86 -14.80
C ILE A 30 32.77 4.65 -14.63
N ASN A 31 33.48 5.63 -14.07
CA ASN A 31 34.94 5.58 -13.87
C ASN A 31 35.71 5.18 -15.14
N ASP A 32 35.40 5.86 -16.25
CA ASP A 32 35.94 5.63 -17.60
C ASP A 32 35.66 4.25 -18.23
N GLN A 33 34.98 3.35 -17.51
CA GLN A 33 34.55 2.04 -18.01
C GLN A 33 33.10 2.10 -18.53
N PRO A 34 32.71 1.26 -19.51
CA PRO A 34 31.32 1.18 -19.95
C PRO A 34 30.37 0.91 -18.77
N ALA A 35 29.32 1.72 -18.63
CA ALA A 35 28.47 1.67 -17.43
C ALA A 35 27.86 0.28 -17.17
N ARG A 36 27.53 -0.45 -18.25
CA ARG A 36 26.99 -1.82 -18.16
C ARG A 36 28.00 -2.87 -17.71
N GLU A 37 29.29 -2.64 -17.90
CA GLU A 37 30.32 -3.55 -17.39
C GLU A 37 30.48 -3.39 -15.88
N VAL A 38 30.24 -2.18 -15.36
CA VAL A 38 30.35 -1.86 -13.93
C VAL A 38 29.09 -2.25 -13.16
N ALA A 39 27.91 -1.83 -13.63
CA ALA A 39 26.65 -2.00 -12.91
C ALA A 39 25.65 -2.95 -13.60
N GLY A 40 26.12 -3.76 -14.56
CA GLY A 40 25.31 -4.78 -15.23
C GLY A 40 24.10 -4.20 -15.98
N ASP A 41 22.96 -4.89 -15.87
CA ASP A 41 21.69 -4.50 -16.49
C ASP A 41 20.80 -3.65 -15.55
N HIS A 42 21.40 -2.90 -14.63
CA HIS A 42 20.68 -2.07 -13.68
C HIS A 42 19.68 -1.14 -14.40
N TRP A 43 18.48 -1.00 -13.84
CA TRP A 43 17.39 -0.30 -14.53
C TRP A 43 17.76 1.15 -14.85
N VAL A 44 18.58 1.82 -14.04
CA VAL A 44 19.04 3.20 -14.31
C VAL A 44 19.83 3.31 -15.62
N LEU A 45 20.50 2.24 -16.06
CA LEU A 45 21.27 2.22 -17.30
C LEU A 45 20.41 1.90 -18.55
N ASN A 46 19.15 1.50 -18.34
CA ASN A 46 18.29 1.04 -19.42
C ASN A 46 17.50 2.18 -20.09
N GLY A 47 18.16 2.85 -21.03
CA GLY A 47 17.59 3.92 -21.86
C GLY A 47 17.64 5.29 -21.19
N ASP A 48 16.93 6.25 -21.79
CA ASP A 48 16.95 7.64 -21.32
C ASP A 48 16.35 7.78 -19.91
N ARG A 49 17.11 8.39 -18.99
CA ARG A 49 16.65 8.74 -17.66
C ARG A 49 16.42 10.24 -17.54
N GLY A 50 15.37 10.58 -16.79
CA GLY A 50 15.12 11.96 -16.41
C GLY A 50 16.22 12.44 -15.47
N LEU A 51 16.85 13.56 -15.81
CA LEU A 51 17.79 14.25 -14.94
C LEU A 51 17.37 15.72 -14.79
N THR A 52 17.76 16.31 -13.67
CA THR A 52 17.45 17.71 -13.35
C THR A 52 18.71 18.47 -12.94
N TYR A 53 18.55 19.77 -12.71
CA TYR A 53 19.55 20.58 -12.04
C TYR A 53 18.87 21.51 -11.04
N SER A 54 19.59 21.86 -9.99
CA SER A 54 19.13 22.82 -8.99
C SER A 54 20.30 23.59 -8.39
N GLU A 55 20.12 24.89 -8.17
CA GLU A 55 21.09 25.72 -7.45
C GLU A 55 21.14 25.32 -5.98
N GLU A 56 19.98 25.26 -5.33
CA GLU A 56 19.84 24.93 -3.92
C GLU A 56 19.33 23.49 -3.72
N LEU A 57 19.51 22.94 -2.52
CA LEU A 57 18.94 21.65 -2.16
C LEU A 57 17.41 21.78 -2.14
N PRO A 58 16.65 20.99 -2.93
CA PRO A 58 15.19 21.08 -2.92
C PRO A 58 14.63 20.80 -1.51
N ALA A 59 13.63 21.57 -1.09
CA ALA A 59 13.12 21.57 0.29
C ALA A 59 12.62 20.20 0.83
N ARG A 60 12.35 19.22 -0.05
CA ARG A 60 11.87 17.87 0.31
C ARG A 60 12.86 16.78 -0.07
N THR A 61 14.12 17.14 -0.25
CA THR A 61 15.20 16.21 -0.52
C THR A 61 16.02 16.01 0.75
N THR A 62 16.13 14.75 1.18
CA THR A 62 17.01 14.35 2.27
C THR A 62 18.37 13.96 1.68
N LEU A 63 19.44 14.61 2.12
CA LEU A 63 20.80 14.14 1.85
C LEU A 63 21.12 12.98 2.77
N VAL A 64 21.61 11.90 2.19
CA VAL A 64 22.05 10.70 2.91
C VAL A 64 23.55 10.79 3.18
N GLU A 65 24.32 11.22 2.18
CA GLU A 65 25.78 11.31 2.26
C GLU A 65 26.33 12.43 1.38
N GLY A 66 27.52 12.95 1.72
CA GLY A 66 28.22 13.98 0.98
C GLY A 66 27.69 15.39 1.23
N GLU A 67 28.06 16.33 0.34
CA GLU A 67 27.70 17.74 0.46
C GLU A 67 27.00 18.24 -0.80
N TRP A 68 25.99 19.09 -0.61
CA TRP A 68 25.40 19.82 -1.71
C TRP A 68 26.33 20.97 -2.13
N TRP A 69 26.38 21.25 -3.43
CA TRP A 69 27.17 22.37 -3.94
C TRP A 69 26.60 23.73 -3.48
N ALA A 70 27.45 24.76 -3.45
CA ALA A 70 27.00 26.12 -3.19
C ALA A 70 26.10 26.64 -4.34
N ALA A 71 25.18 27.56 -4.04
CA ALA A 71 24.22 28.07 -5.02
C ALA A 71 24.89 28.75 -6.24
N ASP A 72 26.05 29.38 -6.04
CA ASP A 72 26.85 30.06 -7.07
C ASP A 72 27.97 29.18 -7.66
N TYR A 73 27.92 27.87 -7.41
CA TYR A 73 28.98 26.96 -7.82
C TYR A 73 29.12 26.88 -9.35
N ALA A 74 30.26 27.37 -9.84
CA ALA A 74 30.62 27.43 -11.26
C ALA A 74 31.76 26.48 -11.65
N GLY A 75 32.09 25.52 -10.79
CA GLY A 75 33.16 24.54 -11.02
C GLY A 75 32.79 23.41 -11.98
N PRO A 76 33.58 22.32 -11.99
CA PRO A 76 33.29 21.10 -12.74
C PRO A 76 31.89 20.54 -12.48
N ALA A 77 31.40 19.65 -13.35
CA ALA A 77 30.08 19.05 -13.15
C ALA A 77 30.07 18.19 -11.87
N LEU A 78 29.19 18.52 -10.94
CA LEU A 78 28.90 17.73 -9.74
C LEU A 78 27.54 17.06 -9.89
N ILE A 79 27.46 15.85 -9.37
CA ILE A 79 26.28 15.00 -9.45
C ILE A 79 25.84 14.67 -8.02
N SER A 80 24.56 14.88 -7.76
CA SER A 80 23.88 14.17 -6.69
C SER A 80 23.22 12.95 -7.31
N PHE A 81 23.36 11.78 -6.69
CA PHE A 81 22.74 10.52 -7.15
C PHE A 81 21.76 9.93 -6.11
N GLY A 82 20.83 9.08 -6.54
CA GLY A 82 19.93 8.37 -5.63
C GLY A 82 20.71 7.35 -4.79
N ALA A 83 20.53 7.35 -3.47
CA ALA A 83 21.33 6.53 -2.56
C ALA A 83 21.10 5.03 -2.75
N GLU A 84 19.84 4.61 -2.92
CA GLU A 84 19.46 3.21 -3.16
C GLU A 84 20.04 2.73 -4.49
N GLU A 85 19.86 3.48 -5.57
CA GLU A 85 20.41 3.09 -6.87
C GLU A 85 21.95 3.16 -6.90
N ALA A 86 22.57 4.02 -6.11
CA ALA A 86 24.03 4.04 -5.95
C ALA A 86 24.52 2.76 -5.28
N GLU A 87 23.86 2.33 -4.20
CA GLU A 87 24.20 1.11 -3.47
C GLU A 87 24.02 -0.13 -4.37
N GLU A 88 22.91 -0.22 -5.10
CA GLU A 88 22.65 -1.31 -6.06
C GLU A 88 23.68 -1.37 -7.20
N MET A 89 24.19 -0.22 -7.62
CA MET A 89 25.19 -0.09 -8.68
C MET A 89 26.64 -0.13 -8.18
N GLY A 90 26.86 -0.13 -6.86
CA GLY A 90 28.19 -0.08 -6.24
C GLY A 90 28.94 1.24 -6.47
N LEU A 91 28.22 2.38 -6.53
CA LEU A 91 28.79 3.71 -6.71
C LEU A 91 29.20 4.32 -5.36
N GLU A 92 30.34 5.01 -5.34
CA GLU A 92 30.87 5.70 -4.16
C GLU A 92 30.98 7.22 -4.39
N LEU A 93 31.09 7.99 -3.30
CA LEU A 93 31.37 9.42 -3.39
C LEU A 93 32.74 9.64 -4.06
N GLY A 94 32.79 10.56 -5.03
CA GLY A 94 33.99 10.83 -5.82
C GLY A 94 34.08 10.06 -7.13
N ASP A 95 33.21 9.07 -7.35
CA ASP A 95 33.11 8.39 -8.66
C ASP A 95 32.71 9.35 -9.77
N THR A 96 33.09 9.01 -10.99
CA THR A 96 32.76 9.80 -12.18
C THR A 96 31.75 9.09 -13.06
N LEU A 97 30.74 9.85 -13.49
CA LEU A 97 29.71 9.39 -14.43
C LEU A 97 29.78 10.22 -15.70
N ALA A 98 29.86 9.56 -16.85
CA ALA A 98 29.65 10.20 -18.14
C ALA A 98 28.20 10.01 -18.56
N ILE A 99 27.48 11.12 -18.73
CA ILE A 99 26.08 11.13 -19.15
C ILE A 99 25.98 11.73 -20.55
N ASN A 100 25.43 10.96 -21.49
CA ASN A 100 25.10 11.48 -22.81
C ASN A 100 23.77 12.23 -22.75
N ILE A 101 23.79 13.52 -23.05
CA ILE A 101 22.62 14.39 -23.11
C ILE A 101 22.54 14.97 -24.52
N LEU A 102 21.53 14.55 -25.28
CA LEU A 102 21.30 14.99 -26.67
C LEU A 102 22.55 14.84 -27.56
N GLY A 103 23.30 13.75 -27.39
CA GLY A 103 24.50 13.44 -28.18
C GLY A 103 25.80 14.06 -27.65
N ARG A 104 25.77 14.76 -26.52
CA ARG A 104 26.97 15.29 -25.85
C ARG A 104 27.23 14.56 -24.54
N ASP A 105 28.43 14.04 -24.38
CA ASP A 105 28.84 13.45 -23.10
C ASP A 105 29.25 14.55 -22.12
N ILE A 106 28.63 14.53 -20.95
CA ILE A 106 28.96 15.39 -19.81
C ILE A 106 29.46 14.47 -18.70
N THR A 107 30.73 14.60 -18.36
CA THR A 107 31.33 13.88 -17.24
C THR A 107 31.21 14.71 -15.98
N GLY A 108 30.62 14.14 -14.93
CA GLY A 108 30.54 14.75 -13.61
C GLY A 108 30.96 13.81 -12.50
N THR A 109 31.30 14.38 -11.35
CA THR A 109 31.73 13.65 -10.16
C THR A 109 30.59 13.57 -9.15
N ILE A 110 30.39 12.40 -8.54
CA ILE A 110 29.39 12.21 -7.49
C ILE A 110 29.85 12.95 -6.23
N ALA A 111 29.10 13.98 -5.84
CA ALA A 111 29.37 14.82 -4.67
C ALA A 111 28.46 14.48 -3.48
N SER A 112 27.29 13.90 -3.75
CA SER A 112 26.33 13.53 -2.70
C SER A 112 25.38 12.41 -3.13
N PHE A 113 24.87 11.70 -2.14
CA PHE A 113 23.76 10.77 -2.27
C PHE A 113 22.52 11.31 -1.57
N ARG A 114 21.35 11.13 -2.19
CA ARG A 114 20.07 11.58 -1.65
C ARG A 114 19.04 10.47 -1.63
N GLU A 115 18.08 10.59 -0.73
CA GLU A 115 16.89 9.75 -0.72
C GLU A 115 16.00 10.11 -1.93
N VAL A 116 15.74 9.13 -2.80
CA VAL A 116 14.83 9.27 -3.95
C VAL A 116 13.69 8.28 -3.80
N ASP A 117 12.59 8.73 -3.19
CA ASP A 117 11.42 7.90 -2.97
C ASP A 117 10.34 8.21 -4.03
N PHE A 118 10.20 7.32 -5.02
CA PHE A 118 9.16 7.43 -6.06
C PHE A 118 7.75 7.10 -5.58
N SER A 119 7.61 6.48 -4.39
CA SER A 119 6.30 6.21 -3.79
C SER A 119 5.68 7.49 -3.22
N ARG A 120 6.52 8.43 -2.76
CA ARG A 120 6.09 9.79 -2.43
C ARG A 120 5.78 10.46 -3.75
N ALA A 121 4.56 10.96 -3.88
CA ALA A 121 4.05 11.58 -5.12
C ALA A 121 4.80 12.84 -5.60
N GLY A 122 6.02 13.13 -5.12
CA GLY A 122 6.89 14.22 -5.54
C GLY A 122 7.65 13.94 -6.84
N MET A 123 8.44 14.92 -7.29
CA MET A 123 9.29 14.76 -8.47
C MET A 123 10.60 14.09 -8.07
N GLY A 124 10.70 12.78 -8.34
CA GLY A 124 11.93 12.01 -8.17
C GLY A 124 12.78 12.06 -9.44
N PHE A 125 14.03 12.48 -9.32
CA PHE A 125 15.06 12.29 -10.34
C PHE A 125 16.16 11.45 -9.71
N VAL A 126 16.66 10.42 -10.40
CA VAL A 126 17.82 9.63 -9.92
C VAL A 126 19.10 10.46 -10.02
N LEU A 127 19.19 11.35 -11.02
CA LEU A 127 20.36 12.19 -11.26
C LEU A 127 20.00 13.68 -11.20
N SER A 128 20.73 14.44 -10.38
CA SER A 128 20.66 15.89 -10.31
C SER A 128 22.05 16.48 -10.43
N MET A 129 22.21 17.56 -11.21
CA MET A 129 23.51 18.20 -11.42
C MET A 129 23.50 19.66 -10.97
N ASN A 130 24.68 20.24 -10.80
CA ASN A 130 24.80 21.68 -10.65
C ASN A 130 24.41 22.39 -11.97
N PRO A 131 23.76 23.56 -11.93
CA PRO A 131 23.28 24.25 -13.13
C PRO A 131 24.39 24.57 -14.13
N ALA A 132 25.62 24.83 -13.65
CA ALA A 132 26.76 25.11 -14.52
C ALA A 132 27.08 23.97 -15.50
N ALA A 133 26.81 22.72 -15.14
CA ALA A 133 26.99 21.57 -16.02
C ALA A 133 26.01 21.57 -17.21
N LEU A 134 24.81 22.14 -17.05
CA LEU A 134 23.70 21.99 -18.00
C LEU A 134 23.24 23.31 -18.65
N ARG A 135 23.90 24.44 -18.37
CA ARG A 135 23.55 25.77 -18.90
C ARG A 135 23.37 25.83 -20.42
N GLY A 136 24.11 25.02 -21.18
CA GLY A 136 24.05 24.99 -22.65
C GLY A 136 23.11 23.94 -23.25
N ALA A 137 22.43 23.14 -22.43
CA ALA A 137 21.56 22.08 -22.90
C ALA A 137 20.09 22.54 -22.95
N PRO A 138 19.40 22.39 -24.10
CA PRO A 138 17.97 22.69 -24.16
C PRO A 138 17.21 21.70 -23.26
N HIS A 139 16.25 22.22 -22.51
CA HIS A 139 15.48 21.45 -21.54
C HIS A 139 14.00 21.83 -21.58
N SER A 140 13.15 20.94 -21.08
CA SER A 140 11.76 21.24 -20.79
C SER A 140 11.58 21.45 -19.29
N PHE A 141 10.41 21.94 -18.89
CA PHE A 141 10.00 21.93 -17.49
C PHE A 141 8.95 20.85 -17.30
N ILE A 142 9.09 20.09 -16.22
CA ILE A 142 8.02 19.26 -15.68
C ILE A 142 7.43 19.95 -14.46
N ALA A 143 6.12 19.87 -14.32
CA ALA A 143 5.42 20.39 -13.15
C ALA A 143 4.34 19.40 -12.71
N THR A 144 4.26 19.16 -11.41
CA THR A 144 3.22 18.36 -10.77
C THR A 144 2.30 19.30 -10.00
N ILE A 145 1.02 19.34 -10.37
CA ILE A 145 0.00 20.18 -9.75
C ILE A 145 -0.90 19.30 -8.89
N TYR A 146 -1.00 19.59 -7.60
CA TYR A 146 -1.86 18.89 -6.66
C TYR A 146 -3.13 19.70 -6.46
N ALA A 147 -4.19 19.27 -7.11
CA ALA A 147 -5.47 19.96 -7.12
C ALA A 147 -6.62 19.05 -6.71
N ASP A 148 -7.67 19.66 -6.16
CA ASP A 148 -8.95 19.02 -5.94
C ASP A 148 -9.55 18.56 -7.28
N GLN A 149 -10.32 17.46 -7.21
CA GLN A 149 -10.99 16.89 -8.39
C GLN A 149 -11.85 17.91 -9.15
N LYS A 150 -12.45 18.86 -8.44
CA LYS A 150 -13.33 19.88 -9.03
C LYS A 150 -12.54 20.91 -9.85
N ALA A 151 -11.29 21.19 -9.49
CA ALA A 151 -10.45 22.19 -10.15
C ALA A 151 -9.69 21.61 -11.35
N GLU A 152 -9.35 20.32 -11.31
CA GLU A 152 -8.51 19.63 -12.31
C GLU A 152 -8.98 19.85 -13.76
N ALA A 153 -10.28 19.68 -14.03
CA ALA A 153 -10.82 19.81 -15.39
C ALA A 153 -10.75 21.25 -15.94
N ALA A 154 -10.87 22.25 -15.07
CA ALA A 154 -10.73 23.66 -15.47
C ALA A 154 -9.28 24.00 -15.77
N ILE A 155 -8.36 23.61 -14.88
CA ILE A 155 -6.91 23.80 -15.05
C ILE A 155 -6.43 23.17 -16.36
N LEU A 156 -6.85 21.93 -16.63
CA LEU A 156 -6.45 21.20 -17.83
C LEU A 156 -6.93 21.90 -19.11
N ARG A 157 -8.19 22.37 -19.14
CA ARG A 157 -8.73 23.11 -20.29
C ARG A 157 -8.02 24.45 -20.50
N ASP A 158 -7.82 25.23 -19.43
CA ASP A 158 -7.24 26.56 -19.53
C ASP A 158 -5.78 26.50 -20.02
N LEU A 159 -4.99 25.57 -19.48
CA LEU A 159 -3.60 25.39 -19.90
C LEU A 159 -3.49 24.86 -21.33
N SER A 160 -4.30 23.86 -21.71
CA SER A 160 -4.26 23.30 -23.08
C SER A 160 -4.80 24.28 -24.14
N ALA A 161 -5.75 25.14 -23.79
CA ALA A 161 -6.31 26.13 -24.72
C ALA A 161 -5.38 27.34 -24.91
N ALA A 162 -4.73 27.81 -23.83
CA ALA A 162 -3.85 28.98 -23.89
C ALA A 162 -2.46 28.65 -24.45
N HIS A 163 -1.99 27.40 -24.32
CA HIS A 163 -0.61 27.03 -24.64
C HIS A 163 -0.53 25.67 -25.35
N SER A 164 -0.27 25.69 -26.67
CA SER A 164 -0.10 24.47 -27.46
C SER A 164 1.21 23.71 -27.17
N ASN A 165 2.17 24.35 -26.51
CA ASN A 165 3.44 23.75 -26.10
C ASN A 165 3.40 23.11 -24.71
N ILE A 166 2.24 23.07 -24.04
CA ILE A 166 2.06 22.47 -22.72
C ILE A 166 1.23 21.20 -22.86
N THR A 167 1.85 20.06 -22.53
CA THR A 167 1.14 18.78 -22.43
C THR A 167 0.70 18.57 -20.99
N VAL A 168 -0.60 18.59 -20.74
CA VAL A 168 -1.18 18.32 -19.42
C VAL A 168 -1.68 16.87 -19.37
N ILE A 169 -1.24 16.11 -18.37
CA ILE A 169 -1.58 14.70 -18.21
C ILE A 169 -2.29 14.53 -16.86
N SER A 170 -3.50 13.97 -16.87
CA SER A 170 -4.21 13.62 -15.64
C SER A 170 -3.65 12.32 -15.07
N VAL A 171 -3.00 12.42 -13.91
CA VAL A 171 -2.50 11.26 -13.15
C VAL A 171 -3.65 10.52 -12.44
N ARG A 172 -4.77 11.21 -12.17
CA ARG A 172 -5.96 10.62 -11.53
C ARG A 172 -6.46 9.40 -12.27
N ASN A 173 -6.62 9.47 -13.59
CA ASN A 173 -7.14 8.35 -14.39
C ASN A 173 -6.26 7.09 -14.27
N ALA A 174 -4.94 7.27 -14.18
CA ALA A 174 -4.02 6.17 -13.96
C ALA A 174 -4.18 5.57 -12.55
N ILE A 175 -4.28 6.43 -11.52
CA ILE A 175 -4.53 6.00 -10.14
C ILE A 175 -5.87 5.25 -10.04
N ASP A 176 -6.95 5.78 -10.61
CA ASP A 176 -8.28 5.17 -10.61
C ASP A 176 -8.28 3.79 -11.28
N ARG A 177 -7.44 3.61 -12.31
CA ARG A 177 -7.27 2.30 -12.95
C ARG A 177 -6.59 1.30 -12.02
N VAL A 178 -5.51 1.70 -11.35
CA VAL A 178 -4.79 0.83 -10.41
C VAL A 178 -5.67 0.51 -9.20
N THR A 179 -6.34 1.50 -8.61
CA THR A 179 -7.25 1.28 -7.46
C THR A 179 -8.42 0.38 -7.85
N GLY A 180 -8.93 0.50 -9.07
CA GLY A 180 -9.95 -0.41 -9.60
C GLY A 180 -9.48 -1.87 -9.67
N ILE A 181 -8.25 -2.11 -10.12
CA ILE A 181 -7.64 -3.46 -10.15
C ILE A 181 -7.44 -3.98 -8.72
N MET A 182 -6.91 -3.16 -7.81
CA MET A 182 -6.76 -3.52 -6.40
C MET A 182 -8.11 -3.89 -5.77
N GLY A 183 -9.18 -3.15 -6.10
CA GLY A 183 -10.54 -3.45 -5.68
C GLY A 183 -11.04 -4.80 -6.20
N GLN A 184 -10.71 -5.18 -7.43
CA GLN A 184 -11.05 -6.50 -7.98
C GLN A 184 -10.31 -7.63 -7.27
N ILE A 185 -9.02 -7.44 -6.96
CA ILE A 185 -8.24 -8.41 -6.18
C ILE A 185 -8.84 -8.57 -4.78
N ALA A 186 -9.14 -7.45 -4.11
CA ALA A 186 -9.79 -7.46 -2.80
C ALA A 186 -11.14 -8.18 -2.85
N ALA A 187 -11.94 -7.96 -3.90
CA ALA A 187 -13.21 -8.65 -4.11
C ALA A 187 -13.02 -10.17 -4.30
N ALA A 188 -12.03 -10.58 -5.10
CA ALA A 188 -11.74 -12.00 -5.31
C ALA A 188 -11.32 -12.70 -4.00
N ILE A 189 -10.46 -12.06 -3.21
CA ILE A 189 -10.07 -12.56 -1.87
C ILE A 189 -11.30 -12.63 -0.96
N THR A 190 -12.16 -11.61 -0.98
CA THR A 190 -13.40 -11.57 -0.19
C THR A 190 -14.35 -12.70 -0.57
N TYR A 191 -14.52 -12.99 -1.86
CA TYR A 191 -15.34 -14.10 -2.34
C TYR A 191 -14.77 -15.46 -1.92
N GLY A 192 -13.45 -15.62 -1.98
CA GLY A 192 -12.77 -16.81 -1.46
C GLY A 192 -13.03 -17.00 0.04
N ALA A 193 -12.86 -15.94 0.83
CA ALA A 193 -13.13 -15.95 2.27
C ALA A 193 -14.61 -16.25 2.58
N LEU A 194 -15.55 -15.70 1.81
CA LEU A 194 -16.99 -16.00 1.96
C LEU A 194 -17.30 -17.48 1.70
N ALA A 195 -16.69 -18.08 0.68
CA ALA A 195 -16.86 -19.52 0.41
C ALA A 195 -16.33 -20.38 1.57
N THR A 196 -15.19 -20.02 2.16
CA THR A 196 -14.67 -20.66 3.37
C THR A 196 -15.61 -20.48 4.56
N LEU A 197 -16.19 -19.29 4.73
CA LEU A 197 -17.14 -19.00 5.81
C LEU A 197 -18.44 -19.82 5.68
N VAL A 198 -18.99 -19.93 4.47
CA VAL A 198 -20.14 -20.81 4.17
C VAL A 198 -19.80 -22.27 4.50
N THR A 199 -18.61 -22.73 4.11
CA THR A 199 -18.14 -24.09 4.41
C THR A 199 -18.03 -24.31 5.92
N GLY A 200 -17.44 -23.35 6.65
CA GLY A 200 -17.36 -23.37 8.12
C GLY A 200 -18.74 -23.41 8.78
N PHE A 201 -19.72 -22.68 8.23
CA PHE A 201 -21.10 -22.70 8.73
C PHE A 201 -21.77 -24.07 8.53
N VAL A 202 -21.57 -24.71 7.38
CA VAL A 202 -22.07 -26.08 7.13
C VAL A 202 -21.43 -27.08 8.10
N VAL A 203 -20.12 -26.98 8.34
CA VAL A 203 -19.40 -27.80 9.32
C VAL A 203 -19.96 -27.58 10.73
N LEU A 204 -20.23 -26.33 11.11
CA LEU A 204 -20.80 -25.98 12.41
C LEU A 204 -22.21 -26.59 12.60
N ILE A 205 -23.06 -26.54 11.58
CA ILE A 205 -24.37 -27.22 11.58
C ILE A 205 -24.18 -28.73 11.77
N GLY A 206 -23.27 -29.35 11.03
CA GLY A 206 -22.99 -30.79 11.15
C GLY A 206 -22.53 -31.18 12.55
N ALA A 207 -21.60 -30.41 13.12
CA ALA A 207 -21.11 -30.60 14.49
C ALA A 207 -22.22 -30.42 15.53
N ALA A 208 -23.08 -29.40 15.36
CA ALA A 208 -24.21 -29.15 16.24
C ALA A 208 -25.24 -30.29 16.18
N ALA A 209 -25.59 -30.75 14.97
CA ALA A 209 -26.53 -31.85 14.76
C ALA A 209 -26.03 -33.18 15.35
N ALA A 210 -24.73 -33.48 15.23
CA ALA A 210 -24.14 -34.66 15.85
C ALA A 210 -24.22 -34.64 17.39
N GLY A 211 -24.11 -33.45 18.00
CA GLY A 211 -24.17 -33.25 19.45
C GLY A 211 -25.59 -33.23 20.06
N GLU A 212 -26.63 -33.22 19.23
CA GLU A 212 -28.03 -33.02 19.64
C GLU A 212 -28.53 -34.05 20.66
N ARG A 213 -28.21 -35.33 20.44
CA ARG A 213 -28.66 -36.43 21.32
C ARG A 213 -28.06 -36.31 22.73
N ALA A 214 -26.78 -35.97 22.82
CA ALA A 214 -26.10 -35.76 24.10
C ALA A 214 -26.68 -34.55 24.84
N ARG A 215 -26.93 -33.43 24.14
CA ARG A 215 -27.54 -32.23 24.72
C ARG A 215 -28.98 -32.45 25.16
N SER A 216 -29.74 -33.29 24.45
CA SER A 216 -31.09 -33.70 24.83
C SER A 216 -31.13 -34.47 26.12
N TYR A 217 -30.16 -35.37 26.33
CA TYR A 217 -30.02 -36.12 27.57
C TYR A 217 -29.64 -35.20 28.74
N GLU A 218 -28.65 -34.31 28.56
CA GLU A 218 -28.23 -33.32 29.56
C GLU A 218 -29.41 -32.41 29.96
N ALA A 219 -30.17 -31.91 28.98
CA ALA A 219 -31.34 -31.07 29.22
C ALA A 219 -32.47 -31.82 29.94
N ALA A 220 -32.69 -33.11 29.65
CA ALA A 220 -33.67 -33.93 30.34
C ALA A 220 -33.27 -34.17 31.80
N LEU A 221 -31.99 -34.47 32.07
CA LEU A 221 -31.46 -34.66 33.41
C LEU A 221 -31.58 -33.38 34.26
N LEU A 222 -31.20 -32.23 33.71
CA LEU A 222 -31.31 -30.94 34.39
C LEU A 222 -32.77 -30.58 34.71
N LYS A 223 -33.71 -30.85 33.80
CA LYS A 223 -35.15 -30.66 34.06
C LYS A 223 -35.66 -31.59 35.15
N THR A 224 -35.20 -32.84 35.21
CA THR A 224 -35.60 -33.77 36.28
C THR A 224 -35.08 -33.34 37.65
N LEU A 225 -33.96 -32.60 37.70
CA LEU A 225 -33.43 -31.98 38.92
C LEU A 225 -34.11 -30.63 39.26
N GLY A 226 -35.10 -30.18 38.48
CA GLY A 226 -35.88 -28.96 38.74
C GLY A 226 -35.37 -27.70 38.03
N ALA A 227 -34.41 -27.79 37.11
CA ALA A 227 -33.89 -26.62 36.41
C ALA A 227 -34.96 -26.00 35.47
N PRO A 228 -35.20 -24.67 35.54
CA PRO A 228 -36.13 -23.99 34.64
C PRO A 228 -35.55 -23.89 33.23
N ARG A 229 -36.42 -23.82 32.22
CA ARG A 229 -36.03 -23.77 30.79
C ARG A 229 -35.03 -22.65 30.47
N GLY A 230 -35.19 -21.48 31.09
CA GLY A 230 -34.29 -20.33 30.90
C GLY A 230 -32.86 -20.59 31.39
N LEU A 231 -32.69 -21.35 32.48
CA LEU A 231 -31.36 -21.68 33.03
C LEU A 231 -30.62 -22.67 32.15
N VAL A 232 -31.34 -23.64 31.57
CA VAL A 232 -30.76 -24.58 30.58
C VAL A 232 -30.36 -23.85 29.30
N LEU A 233 -31.18 -22.91 28.82
CA LEU A 233 -30.87 -22.08 27.65
C LEU A 233 -29.64 -21.18 27.89
N ALA A 234 -29.58 -20.54 29.06
CA ALA A 234 -28.46 -19.68 29.45
C ALA A 234 -27.15 -20.45 29.54
N ASN A 235 -27.17 -21.69 30.06
CA ASN A 235 -25.98 -22.54 30.10
C ASN A 235 -25.46 -22.88 28.70
N PHE A 236 -26.34 -23.28 27.77
CA PHE A 236 -25.92 -23.55 26.39
C PHE A 236 -25.47 -22.28 25.67
N ALA A 237 -26.15 -21.15 25.85
CA ALA A 237 -25.77 -19.87 25.30
C ALA A 237 -24.37 -19.44 25.78
N LEU A 238 -24.10 -19.56 27.07
CA LEU A 238 -22.82 -19.19 27.67
C LEU A 238 -21.68 -20.08 27.16
N ARG A 239 -21.89 -21.40 27.08
CA ARG A 239 -20.88 -22.33 26.49
C ARG A 239 -20.58 -21.98 25.04
N SER A 240 -21.60 -21.72 24.23
CA SER A 240 -21.43 -21.28 22.83
C SER A 240 -20.72 -19.94 22.73
N ALA A 241 -21.03 -18.97 23.59
CA ALA A 241 -20.39 -17.67 23.61
C ALA A 241 -18.90 -17.77 23.98
N ILE A 242 -18.54 -18.56 25.00
CA ILE A 242 -17.14 -18.77 25.41
C ILE A 242 -16.35 -19.45 24.30
N LEU A 243 -16.88 -20.52 23.71
CA LEU A 243 -16.24 -21.23 22.58
C LEU A 243 -16.06 -20.32 21.37
N GLY A 244 -17.09 -19.54 21.03
CA GLY A 244 -17.03 -18.55 19.95
C GLY A 244 -15.99 -17.47 20.21
N ALA A 245 -15.95 -16.92 21.43
CA ALA A 245 -14.98 -15.89 21.82
C ALA A 245 -13.55 -16.42 21.76
N ALA A 246 -13.30 -17.63 22.28
CA ALA A 246 -11.99 -18.26 22.21
C ALA A 246 -11.53 -18.50 20.76
N ALA A 247 -12.42 -19.02 19.91
CA ALA A 247 -12.15 -19.18 18.48
C ALA A 247 -11.89 -17.84 17.78
N GLY A 248 -12.65 -16.79 18.15
CA GLY A 248 -12.47 -15.43 17.64
C GLY A 248 -11.12 -14.83 17.99
N ILE A 249 -10.68 -14.97 19.24
CA ILE A 249 -9.34 -14.54 19.69
C ILE A 249 -8.25 -15.25 18.87
N MET A 250 -8.37 -16.57 18.72
CA MET A 250 -7.44 -17.36 17.91
C MET A 250 -7.43 -16.91 16.44
N ALA A 251 -8.60 -16.63 15.86
CA ALA A 251 -8.71 -16.15 14.48
C ALA A 251 -8.05 -14.78 14.29
N VAL A 252 -8.24 -13.84 15.22
CA VAL A 252 -7.59 -12.52 15.17
C VAL A 252 -6.09 -12.63 15.37
N ALA A 253 -5.63 -13.46 16.30
CA ALA A 253 -4.21 -13.67 16.53
C ALA A 253 -3.54 -14.30 15.31
N ALA A 254 -4.09 -15.39 14.77
CA ALA A 254 -3.53 -16.09 13.61
C ALA A 254 -3.61 -15.24 12.34
N GLY A 255 -4.76 -14.61 12.07
CA GLY A 255 -4.94 -13.73 10.91
C GLY A 255 -4.10 -12.46 10.99
N GLY A 256 -3.98 -11.87 12.18
CA GLY A 256 -3.13 -10.72 12.44
C GLY A 256 -1.65 -11.04 12.26
N LEU A 257 -1.17 -12.18 12.79
CA LEU A 257 0.21 -12.64 12.60
C LEU A 257 0.51 -12.96 11.13
N ALA A 258 -0.41 -13.63 10.43
CA ALA A 258 -0.26 -13.92 9.00
C ALA A 258 -0.23 -12.64 8.16
N GLY A 259 -1.14 -11.70 8.44
CA GLY A 259 -1.16 -10.39 7.80
C GLY A 259 0.13 -9.62 8.05
N TRP A 260 0.57 -9.54 9.31
CA TRP A 260 1.82 -8.90 9.69
C TRP A 260 3.03 -9.52 8.97
N ALA A 261 3.13 -10.84 8.94
CA ALA A 261 4.24 -11.53 8.30
C ALA A 261 4.27 -11.27 6.79
N VAL A 262 3.12 -11.35 6.11
CA VAL A 262 3.05 -11.09 4.66
C VAL A 262 3.36 -9.62 4.37
N THR A 263 2.76 -8.68 5.09
CA THR A 263 2.99 -7.25 4.84
C THR A 263 4.43 -6.83 5.13
N THR A 264 5.05 -7.38 6.18
CA THR A 264 6.42 -7.00 6.56
C THR A 264 7.48 -7.71 5.72
N PHE A 265 7.37 -9.03 5.51
CA PHE A 265 8.44 -9.82 4.87
C PHE A 265 8.27 -10.02 3.36
N VAL A 266 7.04 -9.94 2.83
CA VAL A 266 6.79 -10.15 1.40
C VAL A 266 6.52 -8.84 0.69
N MET A 267 5.77 -7.93 1.32
CA MET A 267 5.44 -6.64 0.72
C MET A 267 6.41 -5.53 1.11
N GLU A 268 7.23 -5.72 2.16
CA GLU A 268 8.16 -4.71 2.67
C GLU A 268 7.45 -3.37 2.98
N GLN A 269 6.26 -3.46 3.58
CA GLN A 269 5.42 -2.31 3.94
C GLN A 269 5.10 -2.29 5.43
N ASP A 270 4.73 -1.10 5.91
CA ASP A 270 4.25 -0.93 7.28
C ASP A 270 2.90 -1.63 7.49
N PHE A 271 2.88 -2.60 8.41
CA PHE A 271 1.64 -3.26 8.80
C PHE A 271 0.77 -2.35 9.68
N LYS A 272 -0.45 -2.07 9.22
CA LYS A 272 -1.48 -1.38 10.01
C LYS A 272 -2.64 -2.33 10.31
N PHE A 273 -2.79 -2.68 11.58
CA PHE A 273 -3.91 -3.50 12.03
C PHE A 273 -5.19 -2.68 12.07
N GLU A 274 -6.25 -3.15 11.39
CA GLU A 274 -7.55 -2.48 11.37
C GLU A 274 -8.54 -3.17 12.32
N PRO A 275 -8.72 -2.66 13.55
CA PRO A 275 -9.44 -3.35 14.61
C PRO A 275 -10.96 -3.42 14.36
N VAL A 276 -11.52 -2.44 13.63
CA VAL A 276 -12.96 -2.36 13.39
C VAL A 276 -13.44 -3.58 12.59
N SER A 277 -12.75 -3.91 11.49
CA SER A 277 -13.05 -5.07 10.66
C SER A 277 -12.86 -6.38 11.41
N ALA A 278 -11.78 -6.49 12.20
CA ALA A 278 -11.50 -7.69 12.99
C ALA A 278 -12.60 -7.96 14.03
N ILE A 279 -13.00 -6.93 14.78
CA ILE A 279 -14.06 -7.02 15.80
C ILE A 279 -15.41 -7.34 15.14
N ALA A 280 -15.73 -6.72 14.01
CA ALA A 280 -16.97 -6.99 13.28
C ALA A 280 -17.07 -8.46 12.84
N ILE A 281 -16.00 -9.02 12.27
CA ILE A 281 -15.95 -10.42 11.81
C ILE A 281 -16.05 -11.39 12.99
N VAL A 282 -15.29 -11.15 14.07
CA VAL A 282 -15.35 -12.01 15.26
C VAL A 282 -16.74 -11.97 15.88
N THR A 283 -17.30 -10.78 16.07
CA THR A 283 -18.64 -10.62 16.67
C THR A 283 -19.69 -11.31 15.80
N GLY A 284 -19.60 -11.18 14.47
CA GLY A 284 -20.44 -11.91 13.53
C GLY A 284 -20.32 -13.43 13.68
N GLY A 285 -19.10 -13.96 13.77
CA GLY A 285 -18.85 -15.40 13.96
C GLY A 285 -19.37 -15.93 15.31
N VAL A 286 -19.20 -15.16 16.39
CA VAL A 286 -19.77 -15.50 17.72
C VAL A 286 -21.29 -15.51 17.66
N LEU A 287 -21.92 -14.52 17.04
CA LEU A 287 -23.37 -14.45 16.87
C LEU A 287 -23.89 -15.65 16.07
N VAL A 288 -23.24 -16.00 14.96
CA VAL A 288 -23.61 -17.18 14.16
C VAL A 288 -23.50 -18.47 14.96
N THR A 289 -22.42 -18.63 15.73
CA THR A 289 -22.20 -19.80 16.60
C THR A 289 -23.25 -19.89 17.71
N LEU A 290 -23.59 -18.76 18.32
CA LEU A 290 -24.62 -18.65 19.35
C LEU A 290 -26.00 -19.00 18.78
N LEU A 291 -26.38 -18.41 17.65
CA LEU A 291 -27.67 -18.65 17.01
C LEU A 291 -27.83 -20.11 16.57
N ALA A 292 -26.79 -20.72 16.01
CA ALA A 292 -26.80 -22.13 15.69
C ALA A 292 -26.94 -22.98 16.97
N GLY A 293 -26.16 -22.70 18.01
CA GLY A 293 -26.26 -23.40 19.30
C GLY A 293 -27.66 -23.35 19.91
N LEU A 294 -28.31 -22.18 19.85
CA LEU A 294 -29.67 -21.97 20.35
C LEU A 294 -30.74 -22.65 19.48
N ALA A 295 -30.63 -22.55 18.16
CA ALA A 295 -31.58 -23.15 17.23
C ALA A 295 -31.62 -24.68 17.36
N PHE A 296 -30.45 -25.32 17.51
CA PHE A 296 -30.37 -26.75 17.75
C PHE A 296 -30.79 -27.10 19.17
N ALA A 297 -30.49 -26.30 20.20
CA ALA A 297 -30.97 -26.53 21.56
C ALA A 297 -32.50 -26.43 21.73
N TRP A 298 -33.24 -25.86 20.77
CA TRP A 298 -34.69 -25.66 20.86
C TRP A 298 -35.51 -26.95 20.73
N ARG A 299 -35.13 -27.86 19.83
CA ARG A 299 -35.79 -29.17 19.66
C ARG A 299 -35.65 -30.10 20.89
N PRO A 300 -34.46 -30.22 21.52
CA PRO A 300 -34.23 -30.94 22.77
C PRO A 300 -35.05 -30.39 23.95
N LEU A 301 -35.25 -29.07 23.98
CA LEU A 301 -36.02 -28.39 25.02
C LEU A 301 -37.53 -28.65 24.90
N ALA A 302 -38.04 -28.93 23.70
CA ALA A 302 -39.44 -29.28 23.45
C ALA A 302 -39.77 -30.75 23.79
N MET A 303 -38.75 -31.62 23.88
CA MET A 303 -38.94 -33.05 24.17
C MET A 303 -39.33 -33.30 25.64
N ARG A 304 -40.27 -34.22 25.85
CA ARG A 304 -40.72 -34.64 27.19
C ARG A 304 -39.64 -35.52 27.83
N PRO A 305 -39.19 -35.23 29.07
CA PRO A 305 -38.10 -35.98 29.72
C PRO A 305 -38.33 -37.50 29.79
N ALA A 306 -39.60 -37.90 29.97
CA ALA A 306 -40.00 -39.31 30.05
C ALA A 306 -39.75 -40.13 28.77
N GLN A 307 -39.75 -39.49 27.59
CA GLN A 307 -39.49 -40.17 26.31
C GLN A 307 -37.99 -40.35 26.05
N VAL A 308 -37.17 -39.39 26.47
CA VAL A 308 -35.71 -39.43 26.29
C VAL A 308 -35.05 -40.45 27.22
N LEU A 309 -35.55 -40.60 28.45
CA LEU A 309 -34.99 -41.54 29.44
C LEU A 309 -35.38 -43.00 29.19
N ARG A 310 -36.54 -43.27 28.57
CA ARG A 310 -37.00 -44.63 28.22
C ARG A 310 -36.43 -45.19 26.93
N ALA A 311 -35.95 -44.34 26.01
CA ALA A 311 -35.42 -44.77 24.71
C ALA A 311 -34.00 -45.40 24.79
N ARG A 312 -33.49 -45.67 26.00
CA ARG A 312 -32.14 -46.20 26.25
C ARG A 312 -32.16 -47.55 26.99
N GLU A 313 -33.34 -48.08 27.32
CA GLU A 313 -33.57 -49.52 27.53
C GLU A 313 -33.84 -50.19 26.18
#